data_AF-A0A2K3K6Z5-F1
#
_entry.id   AF-A0A2K3K6Z5-F1
#
_cell.length_a   1.000
_cell.length_b   1.000
_cell.length_c   1.000
_cell.angle_alpha   90.00
_cell.angle_beta   90.00
_cell.angle_gamma   90.00
#
_symmetry.space_group_name_H-M   'P 1'
#
loop_
_entity.id
_entity.type
_entity.pdbx_description
1 polymer ?
#
loop_
_entity_poly.entity_id
_entity_poly.type
_entity_poly.pdbx_seq_one_letter_code
_entity_poly.pdbx_strand_id
1 'polypeptide(L)'
;MAENTRLKDLQADMKKLIDLTEARHAEYLQHCASDNTPSLIIPGRPYQPFYPPQVKRMSPAEAHLCRPQGLCYTCDEKFTPIYKCPNRTYLLFLTEDDDNSYIPEAPDPNPPHTDPTTLEHHLSFNVLKGSQGL
;
A
#
# COMPACT_ATOMS: atom_id res chain seq x y z
N MET A 1 23.48 41.09 4.66
CA MET A 1 22.61 41.06 3.46
C MET A 1 22.48 39.67 2.82
N ALA A 2 23.53 38.82 2.84
CA ALA A 2 23.49 37.48 2.21
C ALA A 2 22.49 36.49 2.83
N GLU A 3 22.19 36.62 4.13
CA GLU A 3 21.32 35.69 4.86
C GLU A 3 19.84 35.81 4.48
N ASN A 4 19.40 37.00 4.07
CA ASN A 4 18.02 37.27 3.67
C ASN A 4 17.66 36.63 2.32
N THR A 5 18.64 36.53 1.43
CA THR A 5 18.53 35.80 0.15
C THR A 5 18.30 34.31 0.38
N ARG A 6 19.05 33.70 1.31
CA ARG A 6 18.95 32.27 1.61
C ARG A 6 17.59 31.87 2.20
N LEU A 7 16.98 32.76 2.98
CA LEU A 7 15.64 32.56 3.52
C LEU A 7 14.56 32.65 2.44
N LYS A 8 14.73 33.57 1.47
CA LYS A 8 13.84 33.69 0.31
C LYS A 8 13.93 32.48 -0.62
N ASP A 9 15.13 31.94 -0.80
CA ASP A 9 15.33 30.71 -1.59
C ASP A 9 14.63 29.51 -0.95
N LEU A 10 14.71 29.36 0.38
CA LEU A 10 14.00 28.30 1.11
C LEU A 10 12.47 28.44 1.01
N GLN A 11 11.97 29.67 1.12
CA GLN A 11 10.54 29.96 0.95
C GLN A 11 10.06 29.65 -0.48
N ALA A 12 10.89 29.95 -1.48
CA ALA A 12 10.60 29.61 -2.87
C ALA A 12 10.56 28.09 -3.08
N ASP A 13 11.48 27.34 -2.47
CA ASP A 13 11.52 25.88 -2.55
C ASP A 13 10.31 25.23 -1.86
N MET A 14 9.93 25.71 -0.67
CA MET A 14 8.73 25.23 0.02
C MET A 14 7.46 25.52 -0.79
N LYS A 15 7.36 26.71 -1.39
CA LYS A 15 6.25 27.06 -2.28
C LYS A 15 6.22 26.15 -3.50
N LYS A 16 7.37 25.86 -4.10
CA LYS A 16 7.48 24.97 -5.26
C LYS A 16 7.05 23.54 -4.92
N LEU A 17 7.33 23.06 -3.71
CA LEU A 17 6.88 21.76 -3.22
C LEU A 17 5.36 21.71 -3.03
N ILE A 18 4.77 22.80 -2.53
CA ILE A 18 3.31 22.94 -2.37
C ILE A 18 2.66 22.96 -3.77
N ASP A 19 3.13 23.81 -4.67
CA ASP A 19 2.61 23.93 -6.03
C ASP A 19 2.70 22.58 -6.78
N LEU A 20 3.79 21.83 -6.61
CA LEU A 20 3.94 20.47 -7.18
C LEU A 20 2.93 19.48 -6.60
N THR A 21 2.66 19.59 -5.29
CA THR A 21 1.71 18.71 -4.60
C THR A 21 0.28 19.02 -5.03
N GLU A 22 -0.05 20.30 -5.19
CA GLU A 22 -1.33 20.76 -5.70
C GLU A 22 -1.53 20.36 -7.16
N ALA A 23 -0.51 20.50 -8.01
CA ALA A 23 -0.56 20.07 -9.41
C ALA A 23 -0.85 18.56 -9.53
N ARG A 24 -0.12 17.73 -8.77
CA ARG A 24 -0.35 16.28 -8.71
C ARG A 24 -1.75 15.93 -8.18
N HIS A 25 -2.26 16.69 -7.20
CA HIS A 25 -3.61 16.48 -6.70
C HIS A 25 -4.67 16.87 -7.73
N ALA A 26 -4.46 17.96 -8.48
CA ALA A 26 -5.32 18.36 -9.58
C ALA A 26 -5.30 17.33 -10.72
N GLU A 27 -4.14 16.79 -11.08
CA GLU A 27 -4.02 15.68 -12.03
C GLU A 27 -4.77 14.43 -11.54
N TYR A 28 -4.65 14.09 -10.26
CA TYR A 28 -5.39 12.98 -9.64
C TYR A 28 -6.91 13.20 -9.69
N LEU A 29 -7.37 14.43 -9.39
CA LEU A 29 -8.78 14.81 -9.45
C LEU A 29 -9.34 14.80 -10.88
N GLN A 30 -8.54 15.26 -11.85
CA GLN A 30 -8.88 15.21 -13.27
C GLN A 30 -8.99 13.75 -13.76
N HIS A 31 -8.09 12.87 -13.31
CA HIS A 31 -8.11 11.46 -13.68
C HIS A 31 -9.32 10.71 -13.10
N CYS A 32 -9.73 10.98 -11.86
CA CYS A 32 -10.97 10.40 -11.33
C CYS A 32 -12.25 11.05 -11.88
N ALA A 33 -12.19 12.27 -12.43
CA ALA A 33 -13.32 12.87 -13.14
C ALA A 33 -13.55 12.27 -14.54
N SER A 34 -12.49 11.80 -15.22
CA SER A 34 -12.58 11.14 -16.52
C SER A 34 -13.03 9.68 -16.44
N ASP A 35 -12.76 8.99 -15.32
CA ASP A 35 -13.32 7.67 -15.00
C ASP A 35 -14.74 7.79 -14.41
N ASN A 36 -15.57 8.68 -14.96
CA ASN A 36 -17.02 8.67 -14.76
C ASN A 36 -17.63 7.56 -15.62
N THR A 37 -17.35 6.30 -15.28
CA THR A 37 -18.45 5.34 -15.33
C THR A 37 -19.26 5.58 -14.07
N PRO A 38 -20.44 6.22 -14.14
CA PRO A 38 -21.31 6.26 -12.99
C PRO A 38 -21.51 4.82 -12.53
N SER A 39 -21.26 4.56 -11.25
CA SER A 39 -21.69 3.33 -10.60
C SER A 39 -23.13 3.10 -11.04
N LEU A 40 -23.35 2.12 -11.92
CA LEU A 40 -24.68 1.76 -12.33
C LEU A 40 -25.36 1.19 -11.08
N ILE A 41 -26.02 2.06 -10.33
CA ILE A 41 -27.10 1.66 -9.44
C ILE A 41 -28.18 1.18 -10.40
N ILE A 42 -28.08 -0.08 -10.78
CA ILE A 42 -29.09 -0.76 -11.57
C ILE A 42 -30.35 -0.77 -10.68
N PRO A 43 -31.43 -0.08 -11.06
CA PRO A 43 -32.67 -0.14 -10.32
C PRO A 43 -33.17 -1.58 -10.42
N GLY A 44 -33.19 -2.32 -9.30
CA GLY A 44 -33.68 -3.70 -9.27
C GLY A 44 -32.72 -4.75 -8.72
N ARG A 45 -31.50 -4.41 -8.26
CA ARG A 45 -30.75 -5.37 -7.44
C ARG A 45 -31.46 -5.52 -6.09
N PRO A 46 -31.89 -6.73 -5.69
CA PRO A 46 -32.43 -6.94 -4.36
C PRO A 46 -31.38 -6.52 -3.34
N TYR A 47 -31.81 -5.76 -2.34
CA TYR A 47 -30.99 -5.32 -1.21
C TYR A 47 -30.31 -6.56 -0.61
N GLN A 48 -29.04 -6.77 -0.95
CA GLN A 48 -28.24 -7.79 -0.32
C GLN A 48 -27.98 -7.28 1.10
N PRO A 49 -28.29 -8.06 2.15
CA PRO A 49 -27.91 -7.70 3.51
C PRO A 49 -26.43 -7.32 3.52
N PHE A 50 -26.08 -6.27 4.27
CA PHE A 50 -24.70 -5.83 4.43
C PHE A 50 -23.94 -6.90 5.22
N TYR A 51 -23.49 -7.94 4.53
CA TYR A 51 -22.62 -8.95 5.13
C TYR A 51 -21.26 -8.29 5.35
N PRO A 52 -20.60 -8.54 6.49
CA PRO A 52 -19.23 -8.10 6.69
C PRO A 52 -18.41 -8.59 5.48
N PRO A 53 -17.52 -7.74 4.92
CA PRO A 53 -16.76 -8.10 3.75
C PRO A 53 -15.99 -9.39 4.06
N GLN A 54 -16.39 -10.48 3.39
CA GLN A 54 -15.66 -11.73 3.45
C GLN A 54 -14.26 -11.46 2.89
N VAL A 55 -13.25 -11.45 3.77
CA VAL A 55 -11.86 -11.34 3.36
C VAL A 55 -11.52 -12.61 2.61
N LYS A 56 -11.72 -12.59 1.29
CA LYS A 56 -11.35 -13.69 0.42
C LYS A 56 -9.83 -13.70 0.28
N ARG A 57 -9.21 -14.65 0.95
CA ARG A 57 -7.80 -14.99 0.77
C ARG A 57 -7.65 -15.61 -0.61
N MET A 58 -7.01 -14.90 -1.54
CA MET A 58 -6.54 -15.53 -2.76
C MET A 58 -5.59 -16.68 -2.42
N SER A 59 -5.77 -17.82 -3.08
CA SER A 59 -4.82 -18.92 -2.96
C SER A 59 -3.50 -18.55 -3.65
N PRO A 60 -2.37 -19.16 -3.23
CA PRO A 60 -1.09 -18.98 -3.90
C PRO A 60 -1.17 -19.33 -5.39
N ALA A 61 -1.92 -20.38 -5.75
CA ALA A 61 -2.10 -20.82 -7.13
C ALA A 61 -2.79 -19.74 -8.00
N GLU A 62 -3.85 -19.11 -7.49
CA GLU A 62 -4.54 -18.02 -8.19
C GLU A 62 -3.65 -16.79 -8.33
N ALA A 63 -2.85 -16.47 -7.31
CA ALA A 63 -1.90 -15.36 -7.38
C ALA A 63 -0.82 -15.59 -8.44
N HIS A 64 -0.32 -16.83 -8.56
CA HIS A 64 0.63 -17.21 -9.61
C HIS A 64 0.02 -17.15 -11.01
N LEU A 65 -1.29 -17.30 -11.15
CA LEU A 65 -1.99 -17.18 -12.43
C LEU A 65 -2.31 -15.73 -12.80
N CYS A 66 -2.75 -14.92 -11.84
CA CYS A 66 -3.10 -13.51 -12.05
C CYS A 66 -1.88 -12.65 -12.41
N ARG A 67 -0.71 -12.93 -11.81
CA ARG A 67 0.53 -12.18 -12.04
C ARG A 67 0.97 -12.13 -13.52
N PRO A 68 1.17 -13.26 -14.22
CA PRO A 68 1.60 -13.26 -15.61
C PRO A 68 0.50 -12.80 -16.58
N GLN A 69 -0.78 -13.00 -16.22
CA GLN A 69 -1.91 -12.55 -17.04
C GLN A 69 -2.18 -11.05 -16.89
N GLY A 70 -1.59 -10.40 -15.88
CA GLY A 70 -1.85 -9.00 -15.58
C GLY A 70 -3.31 -8.78 -15.22
N LEU A 71 -3.86 -9.61 -14.33
CA LEU A 71 -5.24 -9.47 -13.83
C LEU A 71 -5.26 -8.95 -12.39
N CYS A 72 -6.33 -8.22 -12.05
CA CYS A 72 -6.54 -7.71 -10.71
C CYS A 72 -6.90 -8.85 -9.75
N TYR A 73 -6.23 -8.87 -8.60
CA TYR A 73 -6.42 -9.83 -7.51
C TYR A 73 -7.83 -9.84 -6.86
N THR A 74 -8.73 -8.94 -7.25
CA THR A 74 -10.03 -8.79 -6.59
C THR A 74 -11.22 -8.96 -7.54
N CYS A 75 -11.05 -8.67 -8.82
CA CYS A 75 -12.14 -8.67 -9.81
C CYS A 75 -11.77 -9.33 -11.14
N ASP A 76 -10.56 -9.90 -11.28
CA ASP A 76 -10.08 -10.58 -12.48
C ASP A 76 -10.08 -9.72 -13.77
N GLU A 77 -10.20 -8.40 -13.63
CA GLU A 77 -10.07 -7.45 -14.75
C GLU A 77 -8.62 -7.14 -15.08
N LYS A 78 -8.36 -6.63 -16.29
CA LYS A 78 -7.00 -6.29 -16.74
C LYS A 78 -6.37 -5.24 -15.81
N PHE A 79 -5.34 -5.65 -15.09
CA PHE A 79 -4.58 -4.81 -14.20
C PHE A 79 -3.73 -3.82 -15.00
N THR A 80 -3.94 -2.53 -14.73
CA THR A 80 -3.05 -1.46 -15.18
C THR A 80 -2.53 -0.71 -13.95
N PRO A 81 -1.37 -0.03 -14.02
CA PRO A 81 -0.84 0.71 -12.87
C PRO A 81 -1.79 1.79 -12.32
N ILE A 82 -2.73 2.26 -13.15
CA ILE A 82 -3.72 3.27 -12.80
C ILE A 82 -5.08 2.63 -12.45
N TYR A 83 -5.20 1.31 -12.58
CA TYR A 83 -6.43 0.57 -12.32
C TYR A 83 -6.83 0.63 -10.84
N LYS A 84 -8.04 1.13 -10.59
CA LYS A 84 -8.69 1.08 -9.28
C LYS A 84 -9.84 0.07 -9.35
N CYS A 85 -9.71 -1.04 -8.62
CA CYS A 85 -10.76 -2.04 -8.54
C CYS A 85 -12.07 -1.42 -7.99
N PRO A 86 -13.21 -1.56 -8.69
CA PRO A 86 -14.50 -1.07 -8.21
C PRO A 86 -14.99 -1.84 -6.97
N ASN A 87 -14.51 -3.07 -6.75
CA ASN A 87 -14.79 -3.89 -5.58
C ASN A 87 -13.67 -3.78 -4.51
N ARG A 88 -12.98 -2.64 -4.42
CA ARG A 88 -11.99 -2.45 -3.36
C ARG A 88 -12.69 -2.22 -2.02
N THR A 89 -12.47 -3.11 -1.06
CA THR A 89 -12.88 -2.92 0.33
C THR A 89 -11.67 -2.45 1.12
N TYR A 90 -11.83 -1.35 1.85
CA TYR A 90 -10.81 -0.85 2.77
C TYR A 90 -11.05 -1.42 4.15
N LEU A 91 -10.01 -1.98 4.77
CA LEU A 91 -10.02 -2.34 6.17
C LEU A 91 -9.34 -1.22 6.95
N LEU A 92 -10.10 -0.56 7.83
CA LEU A 92 -9.55 0.38 8.79
C LEU A 92 -9.09 -0.41 10.01
N PHE A 93 -7.78 -0.46 10.24
CA PHE A 93 -7.21 -1.01 11.46
C PHE A 93 -7.13 0.11 12.49
N LEU A 94 -7.91 -0.04 13.57
CA LEU A 94 -7.81 0.81 14.74
C LEU A 94 -6.91 0.08 15.74
N THR A 95 -5.77 0.66 16.07
CA THR A 95 -4.97 0.24 17.22
C THR A 95 -5.37 1.15 18.38
N GLU A 96 -5.84 0.56 19.47
CA GLU A 96 -5.88 1.29 20.73
C GLU A 96 -4.42 1.35 21.22
N ASP A 97 -3.87 2.56 21.33
CA ASP A 97 -2.59 2.78 22.01
C ASP A 97 -2.83 2.53 23.51
N ASP A 98 -2.92 1.26 23.90
CA ASP A 98 -2.95 0.86 25.30
C ASP A 98 -1.52 0.98 25.83
N ASP A 99 -1.19 2.18 26.31
CA ASP A 99 0.08 2.56 26.97
C ASP A 99 0.30 1.80 28.30
N ASN A 100 -0.28 0.61 28.50
CA ASN A 100 -0.19 -0.12 29.76
C ASN A 100 -0.44 -1.63 29.69
N SER A 101 0.52 -2.39 29.13
CA SER A 101 0.85 -3.69 29.73
C SER A 101 2.35 -3.96 29.62
N TYR A 102 3.07 -3.46 30.62
CA TYR A 102 4.35 -4.04 31.03
C TYR A 102 4.11 -5.53 31.28
N ILE A 103 4.51 -6.39 30.34
CA ILE A 103 4.67 -7.81 30.60
C ILE A 103 6.01 -7.95 31.32
N PRO A 104 6.06 -8.30 32.63
CA PRO A 104 7.33 -8.70 33.22
C PRO A 104 7.69 -10.05 32.62
N GLU A 105 8.65 -10.04 31.71
CA GLU A 105 9.34 -11.24 31.29
C GLU A 105 10.01 -11.85 32.53
N ALA A 106 9.63 -13.07 32.90
CA ALA A 106 10.39 -13.85 33.87
C ALA A 106 11.41 -14.69 33.09
N PRO A 107 12.72 -14.40 33.16
CA PRO A 107 13.71 -15.24 32.51
C PRO A 107 13.95 -16.49 33.36
N ASP A 108 13.75 -17.64 32.72
CA ASP A 108 14.10 -18.99 33.14
C ASP A 108 15.57 -19.06 33.66
N PRO A 109 15.84 -19.70 34.81
CA PRO A 109 17.14 -19.64 35.47
C PRO A 109 18.22 -20.58 34.90
N ASN A 110 18.34 -20.78 33.58
CA ASN A 110 19.46 -21.59 33.05
C ASN A 110 19.98 -21.17 31.64
N PRO A 111 21.21 -20.64 31.51
CA PRO A 111 21.98 -20.57 30.25
C PRO A 111 22.86 -21.85 30.10
N PRO A 112 23.28 -22.32 28.90
CA PRO A 112 23.99 -21.56 27.85
C PRO A 112 23.46 -21.88 26.41
N HIS A 113 23.72 -21.11 25.36
CA HIS A 113 24.97 -21.08 24.60
C HIS A 113 25.00 -19.85 23.66
N THR A 114 26.10 -19.10 23.73
CA THR A 114 26.70 -18.25 22.68
C THR A 114 26.78 -19.03 21.35
N ASP A 115 26.70 -18.49 20.13
CA ASP A 115 26.82 -17.17 19.47
C ASP A 115 26.60 -17.47 17.95
N PRO A 116 26.69 -16.53 16.99
CA PRO A 116 26.55 -15.08 17.03
C PRO A 116 25.57 -14.57 15.94
N THR A 117 25.30 -13.27 15.96
CA THR A 117 25.02 -12.42 14.77
C THR A 117 23.82 -12.77 13.89
N THR A 118 22.80 -11.93 14.02
CA THR A 118 22.12 -11.29 12.87
C THR A 118 21.54 -12.26 11.85
N LEU A 119 20.21 -12.35 11.81
CA LEU A 119 19.49 -12.66 10.57
C LEU A 119 19.84 -11.59 9.53
N GLU A 120 21.03 -11.71 8.96
CA GLU A 120 21.48 -10.98 7.79
C GLU A 120 20.60 -11.50 6.68
N HIS A 121 19.52 -10.76 6.41
CA HIS A 121 18.62 -11.03 5.30
C HIS A 121 19.40 -10.81 4.00
N HIS A 122 20.22 -11.78 3.63
CA HIS A 122 20.99 -11.80 2.39
C HIS A 122 20.03 -11.93 1.21
N LEU A 123 19.51 -10.80 0.76
CA LEU A 123 18.98 -10.69 -0.60
C LEU A 123 20.15 -10.93 -1.54
N SER A 124 20.24 -12.11 -2.14
CA SER A 124 21.31 -12.41 -3.08
C SER A 124 21.33 -11.37 -4.20
N PHE A 125 22.51 -10.98 -4.67
CA PHE A 125 22.66 -10.02 -5.76
C PHE A 125 21.87 -10.40 -7.02
N ASN A 126 21.64 -11.71 -7.22
CA ASN A 126 20.82 -12.24 -8.31
C ASN A 126 19.34 -11.87 -8.19
N VAL A 127 18.83 -11.64 -6.96
CA VAL A 127 17.47 -11.14 -6.72
C VAL A 127 17.34 -9.67 -7.14
N LEU A 128 18.35 -8.83 -6.84
CA LEU A 128 18.32 -7.41 -7.21
C LEU A 128 18.42 -7.20 -8.72
N LYS A 129 19.20 -8.04 -9.40
CA LYS A 129 19.40 -7.88 -10.85
C LYS A 129 18.20 -8.29 -11.70
N GLY A 130 17.22 -9.00 -11.13
CA GLY A 130 16.10 -9.58 -11.87
C GLY A 130 16.61 -10.62 -12.88
N SER A 131 16.21 -11.88 -12.72
CA SER A 131 16.44 -12.86 -13.79
C SER A 131 15.68 -12.39 -15.03
N GLN A 132 16.37 -11.92 -16.06
CA GLN A 132 15.78 -11.80 -17.39
C GLN A 132 15.62 -13.23 -17.92
N GLY A 133 14.42 -13.77 -17.76
CA GLY A 133 14.07 -15.09 -18.28
C GLY A 133 14.12 -15.09 -19.80
N LEU A 134 14.78 -16.11 -20.37
CA LEU A 134 14.54 -16.58 -21.74
C LEU A 134 13.32 -17.52 -21.74
#